data_AF-A0A2X0IKE5-F1
#
_entry.id   AF-A0A2X0IKE5-F1
#
_cell.length_a   1.000
_cell.length_b   1.000
_cell.length_c   1.000
_cell.angle_alpha   90.00
_cell.angle_beta   90.00
_cell.angle_gamma   90.00
#
_symmetry.space_group_name_H-M   'P 1'
#
loop_
_entity.id
_entity.type
_entity.pdbx_description
1 polymer ?
#
loop_
_entity_poly.entity_id
_entity_poly.type
_entity_poly.pdbx_seq_one_letter_code
_entity_poly.pdbx_strand_id
1 'polypeptide(L)'
;MTTTANTKTVNTKTENPRINVRIAADKLAPAAMRAMVALDKATAGSDLEAGLKELVRARASQINGCAYCVDTHTADALAGGEDQRRLLLLPVWQETGLFTRRERAALALTEAVTRLSDGPVREDVWAAAAEEFEETELAELVWLITTINAWNRVSVAAQAWPVNE
;
A
#
# COMPACT_ATOMS: atom_id res chain seq x y z
N MET A 1 -2.26 59.81 30.99
CA MET A 1 -2.31 58.47 31.62
C MET A 1 -2.61 57.47 30.53
N THR A 2 -1.56 56.87 29.99
CA THR A 2 -1.60 55.95 28.85
C THR A 2 -1.56 54.54 29.44
N THR A 3 -2.67 53.81 29.37
CA THR A 3 -2.72 52.42 29.80
C THR A 3 -2.61 51.52 28.57
N THR A 4 -1.43 50.94 28.43
CA THR A 4 -0.97 50.06 27.36
C THR A 4 -1.80 48.77 27.30
N ALA A 5 -2.37 48.47 26.13
CA ALA A 5 -2.97 47.18 25.84
C ALA A 5 -1.88 46.10 25.83
N ASN A 6 -2.05 45.07 26.66
CA ASN A 6 -1.14 43.93 26.74
C ASN A 6 -1.56 42.89 25.69
N THR A 7 -1.05 43.03 24.47
CA THR A 7 -1.26 42.07 23.39
C THR A 7 -0.47 40.80 23.71
N LYS A 8 -1.15 39.75 24.18
CA LYS A 8 -0.57 38.39 24.21
C LYS A 8 -0.32 37.97 22.76
N THR A 9 0.96 37.96 22.38
CA THR A 9 1.43 37.30 21.17
C THR A 9 1.17 35.80 21.30
N VAL A 10 0.14 35.30 20.60
CA VAL A 10 -0.03 33.86 20.38
C VAL A 10 1.09 33.44 19.44
N ASN A 11 2.10 32.77 20.00
CA ASN A 11 3.20 32.20 19.23
C ASN A 11 2.71 30.92 18.56
N THR A 12 2.12 31.04 17.36
CA THR A 12 1.75 29.90 16.52
C THR A 12 3.01 29.32 15.89
N LYS A 13 3.82 28.59 16.68
CA LYS A 13 4.73 27.62 16.09
C LYS A 13 3.86 26.52 15.48
N THR A 14 3.76 26.53 14.17
CA THR A 14 3.14 25.48 13.36
C THR A 14 4.00 24.21 13.48
N GLU A 15 3.82 23.45 14.54
CA GLU A 15 4.37 22.09 14.64
C GLU A 15 3.53 21.16 13.76
N ASN A 16 4.19 20.29 12.99
CA ASN A 16 3.52 19.26 12.20
C ASN A 16 2.70 18.34 13.13
N PRO A 17 1.56 17.81 12.67
CA PRO A 17 0.72 16.92 13.47
C PRO A 17 1.47 15.63 13.78
N ARG A 18 1.56 15.25 15.07
CA ARG A 18 2.16 13.97 15.47
C ARG A 18 1.18 12.82 15.24
N ILE A 19 1.61 11.80 14.50
CA ILE A 19 0.89 10.53 14.36
C ILE A 19 1.33 9.58 15.47
N ASN A 20 0.49 9.39 16.49
CA ASN A 20 0.77 8.49 17.60
C ASN A 20 0.27 7.06 17.31
N VAL A 21 1.00 6.06 17.81
CA VAL A 21 0.55 4.67 17.80
C VAL A 21 -0.73 4.52 18.64
N ARG A 22 -1.81 4.01 18.04
CA ARG A 22 -3.08 3.80 18.75
C ARG A 22 -3.04 2.52 19.58
N ILE A 23 -2.50 1.45 19.01
CA ILE A 23 -2.23 0.19 19.71
C ILE A 23 -1.04 -0.52 19.09
N ALA A 24 -0.14 -1.06 19.92
CA ALA A 24 0.98 -1.90 19.49
C ALA A 24 0.49 -3.32 19.17
N ALA A 25 -0.30 -3.46 18.10
CA ALA A 25 -0.97 -4.71 17.74
C ALA A 25 0.01 -5.87 17.49
N ASP A 26 1.18 -5.56 16.92
CA ASP A 26 2.29 -6.50 16.72
C ASP A 26 2.83 -7.07 18.04
N LYS A 27 3.00 -6.23 19.06
CA LYS A 27 3.54 -6.62 20.37
C LYS A 27 2.50 -7.31 21.25
N LEU A 28 1.25 -6.85 21.19
CA LEU A 28 0.16 -7.38 22.01
C LEU A 28 -0.44 -8.68 21.44
N ALA A 29 -0.35 -8.90 20.13
CA ALA A 29 -0.79 -10.12 19.45
C ALA A 29 0.33 -10.77 18.63
N PRO A 30 1.43 -11.22 19.26
CA PRO A 30 2.64 -11.65 18.55
C PRO A 30 2.45 -12.94 17.74
N ALA A 31 1.48 -13.79 18.10
CA ALA A 31 1.15 -14.97 17.30
C ALA A 31 0.53 -14.60 15.95
N ALA A 32 -0.38 -13.62 15.92
CA ALA A 32 -0.97 -13.11 14.70
C ALA A 32 0.07 -12.43 13.81
N MET A 33 0.95 -11.62 14.42
CA MET A 33 2.07 -10.98 13.70
C MET A 33 2.99 -12.02 13.05
N ARG A 34 3.37 -13.09 13.76
CA ARG A 34 4.19 -14.17 13.16
C ARG A 34 3.51 -14.85 11.97
N ALA A 35 2.21 -15.08 12.05
CA ALA A 35 1.45 -15.67 10.94
C ALA A 35 1.40 -14.72 9.73
N MET A 36 1.20 -13.43 9.97
CA MET A 36 1.20 -12.40 8.94
C MET A 36 2.56 -12.29 8.23
N VAL A 37 3.67 -12.33 8.98
CA VAL A 37 5.03 -12.38 8.43
C VAL A 37 5.28 -13.66 7.63
N ALA A 38 4.79 -14.81 8.10
CA ALA A 38 4.93 -16.07 7.37
C ALA A 38 4.17 -16.04 6.03
N LEU A 39 2.97 -15.47 6.01
CA LEU A 39 2.19 -15.25 4.80
C LEU A 39 2.91 -14.30 3.84
N ASP A 40 3.43 -13.18 4.34
CA ASP A 40 4.21 -12.24 3.53
C ASP A 40 5.44 -12.89 2.91
N LYS A 41 6.21 -13.66 3.69
CA LYS A 41 7.36 -14.42 3.18
C LYS A 41 6.96 -15.40 2.08
N ALA A 42 5.83 -16.09 2.21
CA ALA A 42 5.33 -17.00 1.18
C ALA A 42 5.01 -16.24 -0.12
N THR A 43 4.31 -15.10 -0.03
CA THR A 43 3.99 -14.29 -1.22
C THR A 43 5.21 -13.60 -1.82
N ALA A 44 6.22 -13.24 -1.01
CA ALA A 44 7.49 -12.69 -1.50
C ALA A 44 8.29 -13.72 -2.31
N GLY A 45 8.22 -15.00 -1.90
CA GLY A 45 8.88 -16.13 -2.57
C GLY A 45 8.13 -16.70 -3.78
N SER A 46 7.04 -16.07 -4.22
CA SER A 46 6.31 -16.42 -5.45
C SER A 46 7.15 -16.24 -6.72
N ASP A 47 6.69 -16.85 -7.82
CA ASP A 47 7.32 -16.75 -9.14
C ASP A 47 7.09 -15.39 -9.82
N LEU A 48 6.19 -14.56 -9.28
CA LEU A 48 5.99 -13.18 -9.73
C LEU A 48 7.29 -12.36 -9.73
N GLU A 49 7.37 -11.41 -10.65
CA GLU A 49 8.50 -10.51 -10.78
C GLU A 49 8.58 -9.57 -9.57
N ALA A 50 9.80 -9.30 -9.06
CA ALA A 50 9.99 -8.46 -7.88
C ALA A 50 9.44 -7.04 -8.06
N GLY A 51 9.65 -6.42 -9.23
CA GLY A 51 9.08 -5.11 -9.54
C GLY A 51 7.55 -5.11 -9.56
N LEU A 52 6.93 -6.12 -10.17
CA LEU A 52 5.48 -6.27 -10.19
C LEU A 52 4.90 -6.41 -8.78
N LYS A 53 5.58 -7.20 -7.93
CA LYS A 53 5.19 -7.36 -6.52
C LYS A 53 5.10 -6.01 -5.79
N GLU A 54 6.11 -5.17 -5.94
CA GLU A 54 6.11 -3.86 -5.28
C GLU A 54 5.10 -2.87 -5.87
N LEU A 55 4.84 -2.89 -7.18
CA LEU A 55 3.76 -2.09 -7.78
C LEU A 55 2.39 -2.46 -7.23
N VAL A 56 2.09 -3.76 -7.12
CA VAL A 56 0.84 -4.26 -6.52
C VAL A 56 0.71 -3.82 -5.06
N ARG A 57 1.77 -4.00 -4.27
CA ARG A 57 1.77 -3.64 -2.85
C ARG A 57 1.62 -2.14 -2.64
N ALA A 58 2.34 -1.32 -3.41
CA ALA A 58 2.24 0.13 -3.37
C ALA A 58 0.84 0.60 -3.79
N ARG A 59 0.27 0.05 -4.88
CA ARG A 59 -1.04 0.47 -5.38
C ARG A 59 -2.17 0.15 -4.41
N ALA A 60 -2.23 -1.06 -3.87
CA ALA A 60 -3.21 -1.42 -2.86
C ALA A 60 -3.10 -0.51 -1.61
N SER A 61 -1.87 -0.22 -1.19
CA SER A 61 -1.59 0.66 -0.05
C SER A 61 -2.04 2.11 -0.28
N GLN A 62 -1.87 2.64 -1.50
CA GLN A 62 -2.38 3.96 -1.87
C GLN A 62 -3.91 4.01 -1.80
N ILE A 63 -4.60 2.98 -2.29
CA ILE A 63 -6.07 2.91 -2.25
C ILE A 63 -6.58 2.85 -0.80
N ASN A 64 -5.92 2.05 0.04
CA ASN A 64 -6.28 1.88 1.45
C ASN A 64 -5.80 3.02 2.37
N GLY A 65 -4.99 3.96 1.87
CA GLY A 65 -4.43 5.06 2.67
C GLY A 65 -3.43 4.63 3.74
N CYS A 66 -2.69 3.52 3.54
CA CYS A 66 -1.65 3.08 4.47
C CYS A 66 -0.33 3.82 4.21
N ALA A 67 -0.07 4.94 4.89
CA ALA A 67 1.16 5.74 4.70
C ALA A 67 2.45 4.92 4.92
N TYR A 68 2.53 4.13 5.99
CA TYR A 68 3.67 3.25 6.26
C TYR A 68 3.93 2.24 5.13
N CYS A 69 2.86 1.64 4.61
CA CYS A 69 2.97 0.65 3.54
C CYS A 69 3.34 1.31 2.21
N VAL A 70 2.82 2.52 1.93
CA VAL A 70 3.22 3.30 0.74
C VAL A 70 4.70 3.65 0.82
N ASP A 71 5.17 4.16 1.96
CA ASP A 71 6.58 4.49 2.19
C ASP A 71 7.48 3.27 1.97
N THR A 72 7.19 2.17 2.66
CA THR A 72 7.96 0.91 2.57
C THR A 72 8.03 0.39 1.13
N HIS A 73 6.88 0.19 0.47
CA HIS A 73 6.86 -0.46 -0.84
C HIS A 73 7.35 0.43 -1.99
N THR A 74 7.22 1.76 -1.86
CA THR A 74 7.84 2.66 -2.86
C THR A 74 9.35 2.78 -2.66
N ALA A 75 9.84 2.76 -1.41
CA ALA A 75 11.28 2.70 -1.13
C ALA A 75 11.91 1.38 -1.62
N ASP A 76 11.25 0.24 -1.35
CA ASP A 76 11.71 -1.07 -1.81
C ASP A 76 11.68 -1.18 -3.34
N ALA A 77 10.64 -0.65 -4.00
CA ALA A 77 10.58 -0.58 -5.46
C ALA A 77 11.77 0.22 -6.05
N LEU A 78 12.06 1.40 -5.49
CA LEU A 78 13.19 2.22 -5.92
C LEU A 78 14.52 1.51 -5.70
N ALA A 79 14.71 0.85 -4.55
CA ALA A 79 15.89 0.05 -4.26
C ALA A 79 16.04 -1.14 -5.23
N GLY A 80 14.91 -1.69 -5.70
CA GLY A 80 14.82 -2.73 -6.72
C GLY A 80 15.00 -2.24 -8.17
N GLY A 81 15.23 -0.93 -8.39
CA GLY A 81 15.49 -0.35 -9.71
C GLY A 81 14.24 0.12 -10.46
N GLU A 82 13.09 0.24 -9.80
CA GLU A 82 11.90 0.87 -10.39
C GLU A 82 12.14 2.37 -10.66
N ASP A 83 11.50 2.88 -11.70
CA ASP A 83 11.57 4.28 -12.10
C ASP A 83 10.69 5.16 -11.20
N GLN A 84 11.27 6.25 -10.69
CA GLN A 84 10.55 7.18 -9.82
C GLN A 84 9.32 7.78 -10.53
N ARG A 85 9.40 8.07 -11.83
CA ARG A 85 8.28 8.64 -12.58
C ARG A 85 7.14 7.63 -12.71
N ARG A 86 7.42 6.34 -12.89
CA ARG A 86 6.41 5.27 -12.85
C ARG A 86 5.72 5.20 -11.50
N LEU A 87 6.45 5.26 -10.38
CA LEU A 87 5.83 5.28 -9.04
C LEU A 87 4.93 6.50 -8.79
N LEU A 88 5.35 7.69 -9.24
CA LEU A 88 4.54 8.90 -9.13
C LEU A 88 3.25 8.82 -9.96
N LEU A 89 3.27 8.10 -11.09
CA LEU A 89 2.13 7.91 -11.98
C LEU A 89 1.31 6.65 -11.67
N LEU A 90 1.75 5.81 -10.73
CA LEU A 90 1.06 4.59 -10.32
C LEU A 90 -0.41 4.84 -9.88
N PRO A 91 -0.77 5.92 -9.15
CA PRO A 91 -2.17 6.17 -8.83
C PRO A 91 -3.09 6.41 -10.03
N VAL A 92 -2.52 6.74 -11.19
CA VAL A 92 -3.20 7.12 -12.44
C VAL A 92 -2.68 6.27 -13.61
N TRP A 93 -2.28 5.02 -13.33
CA TRP A 93 -1.59 4.15 -14.28
C TRP A 93 -2.39 3.91 -15.58
N GLN A 94 -3.72 3.93 -15.50
CA GLN A 94 -4.63 3.73 -16.62
C GLN A 94 -4.41 4.74 -17.74
N GLU A 95 -4.06 5.98 -17.39
CA GLU A 95 -3.93 7.13 -18.31
C GLU A 95 -2.53 7.25 -18.94
N THR A 96 -1.68 6.23 -18.77
CA THR A 96 -0.30 6.26 -19.28
C THR A 96 0.07 4.96 -19.99
N GLY A 97 0.98 5.05 -20.96
CA GLY A 97 1.58 3.88 -21.62
C GLY A 97 2.84 3.34 -20.95
N LEU A 98 3.11 3.74 -19.68
CA LEU A 98 4.36 3.38 -19.01
C LEU A 98 4.35 1.95 -18.46
N PHE A 99 3.18 1.34 -18.28
CA PHE A 99 2.99 0.02 -17.69
C PHE A 99 2.68 -1.03 -18.77
N THR A 100 3.28 -2.20 -18.67
CA THR A 100 3.09 -3.31 -19.62
C THR A 100 1.68 -3.90 -19.55
N ARG A 101 1.28 -4.71 -20.53
CA ARG A 101 -0.05 -5.36 -20.52
C ARG A 101 -0.25 -6.21 -19.26
N ARG A 102 0.76 -7.02 -18.91
CA ARG A 102 0.82 -7.82 -17.68
C ARG A 102 0.72 -6.99 -16.40
N GLU A 103 1.49 -5.90 -16.29
CA GLU A 103 1.41 -4.98 -15.16
C GLU A 103 0.02 -4.35 -15.03
N ARG A 104 -0.57 -3.90 -16.15
CA ARG A 104 -1.91 -3.30 -16.18
C ARG A 104 -2.99 -4.30 -15.75
N ALA A 105 -2.89 -5.56 -16.17
CA ALA A 105 -3.83 -6.60 -15.77
C ALA A 105 -3.73 -6.88 -14.26
N ALA A 106 -2.50 -6.97 -13.72
CA ALA A 106 -2.29 -7.11 -12.28
C ALA A 106 -2.78 -5.90 -11.48
N LEU A 107 -2.53 -4.68 -11.95
CA LEU A 107 -3.00 -3.45 -11.30
C LEU A 107 -4.53 -3.37 -11.33
N ALA A 108 -5.19 -3.72 -12.44
CA ALA A 108 -6.64 -3.78 -12.52
C ALA A 108 -7.23 -4.78 -11.51
N LEU A 109 -6.68 -5.99 -11.43
CA LEU A 109 -7.09 -6.98 -10.44
C LEU A 109 -6.82 -6.50 -9.01
N THR A 110 -5.69 -5.85 -8.78
CA THR A 110 -5.32 -5.25 -7.48
C THR A 110 -6.36 -4.23 -7.04
N GLU A 111 -6.76 -3.30 -7.91
CA GLU A 111 -7.79 -2.31 -7.56
C GLU A 111 -9.14 -2.97 -7.27
N ALA A 112 -9.56 -3.93 -8.10
CA ALA A 112 -10.85 -4.63 -7.95
C ALA A 112 -10.93 -5.41 -6.64
N VAL A 113 -9.90 -6.20 -6.31
CA VAL A 113 -9.85 -6.98 -5.07
C VAL A 113 -9.71 -6.07 -3.84
N THR A 114 -8.95 -4.97 -3.95
CA THR A 114 -8.82 -4.01 -2.84
C THR A 114 -10.15 -3.32 -2.53
N ARG A 115 -10.96 -3.04 -3.56
CA ARG A 115 -12.29 -2.39 -3.46
C ARG A 115 -13.45 -3.37 -3.37
N LEU A 116 -13.25 -4.55 -2.80
CA LEU A 116 -14.30 -5.59 -2.74
C LEU A 116 -15.57 -5.14 -1.99
N SER A 117 -15.49 -4.10 -1.16
CA SER A 117 -16.65 -3.44 -0.53
C SER A 117 -17.56 -2.74 -1.53
N ASP A 118 -17.02 -2.31 -2.67
CA ASP A 118 -17.73 -1.56 -3.70
C ASP A 118 -18.45 -2.52 -4.68
N GLY A 119 -18.03 -3.80 -4.72
CA GLY A 119 -18.63 -4.84 -5.55
C GLY A 119 -17.71 -6.06 -5.74
N PRO A 120 -18.21 -7.14 -6.35
CA PRO A 120 -17.39 -8.29 -6.68
C PRO A 120 -16.35 -7.97 -7.77
N VAL A 121 -15.30 -8.79 -7.87
CA VAL A 121 -14.39 -8.75 -9.02
C VAL A 121 -15.20 -9.11 -10.27
N ARG A 122 -15.22 -8.20 -11.24
CA ARG A 122 -15.95 -8.42 -12.50
C ARG A 122 -15.23 -9.46 -13.36
N GLU A 123 -16.02 -10.23 -14.12
CA GLU A 123 -15.52 -11.28 -15.01
C GLU A 123 -14.50 -10.77 -16.02
N ASP A 124 -14.71 -9.58 -16.58
CA ASP A 124 -13.79 -9.00 -17.57
C ASP A 124 -12.43 -8.60 -16.98
N VAL A 125 -12.38 -8.20 -15.71
CA VAL A 125 -11.12 -7.94 -15.00
C VAL A 125 -10.38 -9.25 -14.72
N TRP A 126 -11.10 -10.29 -14.30
CA TRP A 126 -10.52 -11.61 -14.08
C TRP A 126 -9.98 -12.22 -15.38
N ALA A 127 -10.79 -12.22 -16.45
CA ALA A 127 -10.40 -12.76 -17.74
C ALA A 127 -9.16 -12.05 -18.32
N ALA A 128 -9.09 -10.71 -18.21
CA ALA A 128 -7.92 -9.96 -18.65
C ALA A 128 -6.64 -10.31 -17.87
N ALA A 129 -6.75 -10.63 -16.58
CA ALA A 129 -5.62 -11.13 -15.80
C ALA A 129 -5.26 -12.56 -16.21
N ALA A 130 -6.24 -13.45 -16.40
CA ALA A 130 -5.99 -14.83 -16.82
C ALA A 130 -5.34 -14.95 -18.20
N GLU A 131 -5.43 -13.93 -19.07
CA GLU A 131 -4.72 -13.88 -20.34
C GLU A 131 -3.21 -13.56 -20.20
N GLU A 132 -2.80 -12.95 -19.08
CA GLU A 132 -1.42 -12.45 -18.88
C GLU A 132 -0.60 -13.28 -17.88
N PHE A 133 -1.25 -14.17 -17.12
CA PHE A 133 -0.66 -14.94 -16.03
C PHE A 133 -0.97 -16.43 -16.18
N GLU A 134 0.01 -17.28 -15.89
CA GLU A 134 -0.24 -18.71 -15.70
C GLU A 134 -1.10 -18.94 -14.46
N GLU A 135 -1.81 -20.08 -14.38
CA GLU A 135 -2.75 -20.35 -13.27
C GLU A 135 -2.11 -20.20 -11.88
N THR A 136 -0.87 -20.68 -11.72
CA THR A 136 -0.11 -20.54 -10.47
C THR A 136 0.19 -19.08 -10.16
N GLU A 137 0.71 -18.31 -11.13
CA GLU A 137 1.05 -16.89 -10.93
C GLU A 137 -0.20 -16.06 -10.61
N LEU A 138 -1.34 -16.36 -11.24
CA LEU A 138 -2.60 -15.69 -10.96
C LEU A 138 -3.08 -15.96 -9.53
N ALA A 139 -2.95 -17.21 -9.06
CA ALA A 139 -3.23 -17.55 -7.67
C ALA A 139 -2.28 -16.83 -6.69
N GLU A 140 -0.99 -16.76 -7.02
CA GLU A 140 0.01 -16.01 -6.24
C GLU A 140 -0.30 -14.52 -6.20
N LEU A 141 -0.77 -13.93 -7.31
CA LEU A 141 -1.18 -12.53 -7.38
C LEU A 141 -2.37 -12.26 -6.46
N VAL A 142 -3.38 -13.13 -6.43
CA VAL A 142 -4.51 -13.01 -5.48
C VAL A 142 -4.03 -13.05 -4.03
N TRP A 143 -3.11 -13.96 -3.70
CA TRP A 143 -2.53 -14.05 -2.36
C TRP A 143 -1.66 -12.83 -2.00
N LEU A 144 -0.89 -12.30 -2.95
CA LEU A 144 -0.12 -11.08 -2.77
C LEU A 144 -1.04 -9.89 -2.47
N ILE A 145 -2.08 -9.68 -3.29
CA ILE A 145 -3.05 -8.60 -3.10
C ILE A 145 -3.76 -8.73 -1.74
N THR A 146 -4.14 -9.96 -1.37
CA THR A 146 -4.79 -10.24 -0.09
C THR A 146 -3.86 -9.94 1.09
N THR A 147 -2.60 -10.34 0.99
CA THR A 147 -1.59 -10.13 2.02
C THR A 147 -1.34 -8.65 2.27
N ILE A 148 -1.14 -7.84 1.23
CA ILE A 148 -0.95 -6.39 1.42
C ILE A 148 -2.21 -5.72 1.97
N ASN A 149 -3.39 -6.18 1.54
CA ASN A 149 -4.67 -5.70 2.08
C ASN A 149 -4.80 -6.00 3.59
N ALA A 150 -4.30 -7.14 4.06
CA ALA A 150 -4.25 -7.46 5.48
C ALA A 150 -3.29 -6.53 6.23
N TRP A 151 -2.08 -6.30 5.71
CA TRP A 151 -1.11 -5.35 6.29
C TRP A 151 -1.68 -3.94 6.39
N ASN A 152 -2.31 -3.46 5.33
CA ASN A 152 -2.95 -2.14 5.31
C ASN A 152 -4.01 -2.00 6.40
N ARG A 153 -4.87 -3.03 6.58
CA ARG A 153 -5.92 -3.04 7.60
C ARG A 153 -5.36 -2.91 9.01
N VAL A 154 -4.33 -3.70 9.33
CA VAL A 154 -3.68 -3.64 10.65
C VAL A 154 -3.00 -2.29 10.85
N SER A 155 -2.18 -1.86 9.87
CA SER A 155 -1.43 -0.60 9.95
C SER A 155 -2.35 0.60 10.18
N VAL A 156 -3.39 0.75 9.36
CA VAL A 156 -4.32 1.90 9.42
C VAL A 156 -5.19 1.86 10.67
N ALA A 157 -5.77 0.71 11.01
CA ALA A 157 -6.70 0.61 12.15
C ALA A 157 -5.98 0.82 13.49
N ALA A 158 -4.76 0.27 13.62
CA ALA A 158 -3.97 0.34 14.83
C ALA A 158 -3.02 1.56 14.88
N GLN A 159 -2.82 2.26 13.75
CA GLN A 159 -1.73 3.22 13.57
C GLN A 159 -0.41 2.62 14.09
N ALA A 160 -0.17 1.34 13.80
CA ALA A 160 0.84 0.52 14.50
C ALA A 160 2.26 0.94 14.16
N TRP A 161 2.47 1.43 12.94
CA TRP A 161 3.79 1.77 12.40
C TRP A 161 3.72 3.16 11.77
N PRO A 162 4.30 4.20 12.40
CA PRO A 162 4.41 5.52 11.78
C PRO A 162 5.48 5.51 10.68
N VAL A 163 5.35 6.42 9.72
CA VAL A 163 6.46 6.76 8.80
C VAL A 163 7.54 7.48 9.60
N ASN A 164 8.81 7.17 9.37
CA ASN A 164 9.91 7.88 10.03
C ASN A 164 10.07 9.26 9.37
N GLU A 165 9.70 10.32 10.08
CA GLU A 165 9.86 11.73 9.67
C GLU A 165 11.26 12.29 9.99
#